data_AF-A0AAP6A8J1-F1
#
_entry.id   AF-A0AAP6A8J1-F1
#
_cell.length_a   1.000
_cell.length_b   1.000
_cell.length_c   1.000
_cell.angle_alpha   90.00
_cell.angle_beta   90.00
_cell.angle_gamma   90.00
#
_symmetry.space_group_name_H-M   'P 1'
#
loop_
_entity.id
_entity.type
_entity.pdbx_description
1 polymer ?
#
loop_
_entity_poly.entity_id
_entity_poly.type
_entity_poly.pdbx_seq_one_letter_code
_entity_poly.pdbx_strand_id
1 'polypeptide(L)'
;MNVAIIILVAIFVILLLLLLIYVALFQIWLKSSRQIHEYDEDIIRDYLCKLAESFEYSSTQIPYGRARWFILGSKDFVCTVNDVENLEIFGYSPIRSKIDEEFLEYGLLLTQDGFYFREQIENSNNDADVKYKISKKFFPLKGLWKITCKGKKILLFYPNKIERLYFQFDDAQQKNIVANLNSIIKTGYTADLHENYLEKVIDRLQKNDFHTENFQNGAKIGSIIGLNMMLC
;
A
#
# COMPACT_ATOMS: atom_id res chain seq x y z
N MET A 1 -19.82 -41.43 9.21
CA MET A 1 -20.04 -40.47 8.11
C MET A 1 -20.67 -39.16 8.58
N ASN A 2 -21.67 -39.18 9.46
CA ASN A 2 -22.39 -37.96 9.90
C ASN A 2 -21.56 -36.98 10.77
N VAL A 3 -20.69 -37.47 11.65
CA VAL A 3 -19.91 -36.58 12.56
C VAL A 3 -18.92 -35.70 11.79
N ALA A 4 -18.24 -36.24 10.77
CA ALA A 4 -17.32 -35.48 9.94
C ALA A 4 -18.04 -34.39 9.13
N ILE A 5 -19.24 -34.69 8.62
CA ILE A 5 -20.08 -33.71 7.90
C ILE A 5 -20.54 -32.60 8.85
N ILE A 6 -20.98 -32.94 10.07
CA ILE A 6 -21.39 -31.96 11.07
C ILE A 6 -20.23 -31.03 11.45
N ILE A 7 -19.03 -31.58 11.67
CA ILE A 7 -17.83 -30.78 11.97
C ILE A 7 -17.49 -29.85 10.79
N LEU A 8 -17.55 -30.35 9.56
CA LEU A 8 -17.26 -29.56 8.36
C LEU A 8 -18.27 -28.42 8.17
N VAL A 9 -19.56 -28.67 8.40
CA VAL A 9 -20.60 -27.65 8.38
C VAL A 9 -20.36 -26.61 9.49
N ALA A 10 -20.01 -27.02 10.70
CA ALA A 10 -19.70 -26.11 11.80
C ALA A 10 -18.50 -25.20 11.47
N ILE A 11 -17.42 -25.76 10.91
CA ILE A 11 -16.26 -24.99 10.44
C ILE A 11 -16.68 -23.98 9.38
N PHE A 12 -17.48 -24.40 8.39
CA PHE A 12 -17.96 -23.52 7.33
C PHE A 12 -18.78 -22.35 7.89
N VAL A 13 -19.71 -22.61 8.82
CA VAL A 13 -20.52 -21.57 9.47
C VAL A 13 -19.64 -20.59 10.25
N ILE A 14 -18.63 -21.08 10.97
CA ILE A 14 -17.69 -20.22 11.71
C ILE A 14 -16.89 -19.33 10.74
N LEU A 15 -16.38 -19.89 9.65
CA LEU A 15 -15.64 -19.11 8.64
C LEU A 15 -16.52 -18.04 7.98
N LEU A 16 -17.77 -18.37 7.68
CA LEU A 16 -18.75 -17.42 7.13
C LEU A 16 -19.04 -16.29 8.11
N LEU A 17 -19.25 -16.59 9.40
CA LEU A 17 -19.45 -15.58 10.43
C LEU A 17 -18.25 -14.65 10.57
N LEU A 18 -17.03 -15.18 10.56
CA LEU A 18 -15.81 -14.38 10.61
C LEU A 18 -15.69 -13.44 9.39
N LEU A 19 -16.06 -13.91 8.20
CA LEU A 19 -16.09 -13.09 6.99
C LEU A 19 -17.13 -11.97 7.09
N LEU A 20 -18.34 -12.27 7.58
CA LEU A 20 -19.39 -11.26 7.77
C LEU A 20 -18.98 -10.19 8.77
N ILE A 21 -18.34 -10.58 9.89
CA ILE A 21 -17.78 -9.64 10.87
C ILE A 21 -16.72 -8.76 10.21
N TYR A 22 -15.83 -9.32 9.41
CA TYR A 22 -14.79 -8.58 8.72
C TYR A 22 -15.38 -7.51 7.77
N VAL A 23 -16.35 -7.91 6.95
CA VAL A 23 -17.04 -7.00 6.03
C VAL A 23 -17.78 -5.91 6.81
N ALA A 24 -18.46 -6.25 7.90
CA ALA A 24 -19.16 -5.29 8.74
C ALA A 24 -18.19 -4.26 9.35
N LEU A 25 -17.04 -4.70 9.88
CA LEU A 25 -16.01 -3.80 10.42
C LEU A 25 -15.47 -2.84 9.34
N PHE A 26 -15.22 -3.35 8.13
CA PHE A 26 -14.80 -2.52 7.02
C PHE A 26 -15.85 -1.47 6.65
N GLN A 27 -17.13 -1.85 6.57
CA GLN A 27 -18.23 -0.91 6.26
C GLN A 27 -18.39 0.17 7.33
N ILE A 28 -18.24 -0.19 8.61
CA ILE A 28 -18.24 0.77 9.72
C ILE A 28 -17.10 1.77 9.56
N TRP A 29 -15.88 1.29 9.32
CA TRP A 29 -14.73 2.14 9.07
C TRP A 29 -14.94 3.06 7.87
N LEU A 30 -15.43 2.53 6.75
CA LEU A 30 -15.64 3.28 5.52
C LEU A 30 -16.68 4.39 5.74
N LYS A 31 -17.79 4.09 6.43
CA LYS A 31 -18.81 5.08 6.78
C LYS A 31 -18.25 6.18 7.68
N SER A 32 -17.41 5.83 8.65
CA SER A 32 -16.76 6.80 9.54
C SER A 32 -15.75 7.67 8.80
N SER A 33 -15.04 7.13 7.81
CA SER A 33 -13.96 7.80 7.10
C SER A 33 -14.47 8.73 6.00
N ARG A 34 -15.64 8.47 5.42
CA ARG A 34 -16.28 9.29 4.37
C ARG A 34 -16.55 10.75 4.76
N GLN A 35 -16.47 11.08 6.04
CA GLN A 35 -16.69 12.44 6.55
C GLN A 35 -15.38 13.15 6.91
N ILE A 36 -14.24 12.46 6.77
CA ILE A 36 -12.93 12.95 7.19
C ILE A 36 -12.11 13.19 5.93
N HIS A 37 -11.73 14.45 5.70
CA HIS A 37 -10.90 14.87 4.58
C HIS A 37 -9.79 15.79 5.09
N GLU A 38 -9.14 15.36 6.17
CA GLU A 38 -8.14 16.13 6.92
C GLU A 38 -6.73 15.89 6.37
N TYR A 39 -6.58 16.11 5.06
CA TYR A 39 -5.30 15.99 4.38
C TYR A 39 -5.19 17.00 3.24
N ASP A 40 -3.94 17.25 2.87
CA ASP A 40 -3.50 17.84 1.62
C ASP A 40 -2.22 17.10 1.19
N GLU A 41 -1.63 17.53 0.08
CA GLU A 41 -0.42 16.92 -0.44
C GLU A 41 0.73 16.95 0.57
N ASP A 42 0.97 18.09 1.22
CA ASP A 42 2.09 18.27 2.14
C ASP A 42 1.95 17.37 3.38
N ILE A 43 0.74 17.24 3.92
CA ILE A 43 0.45 16.36 5.05
C ILE A 43 0.76 14.90 4.70
N ILE A 44 0.32 14.43 3.53
CA ILE A 44 0.56 13.05 3.10
C ILE A 44 2.05 12.82 2.83
N ARG A 45 2.71 13.75 2.14
CA ARG A 45 4.15 13.70 1.88
C ARG A 45 4.96 13.67 3.18
N ASP A 46 4.61 14.50 4.17
CA ASP A 46 5.28 14.53 5.47
C ASP A 46 5.18 13.17 6.19
N TYR A 47 3.99 12.55 6.22
CA TYR A 47 3.85 11.21 6.79
C TYR A 47 4.61 10.13 6.01
N LEU A 48 4.65 10.22 4.67
CA LEU A 48 5.43 9.30 3.84
C LEU A 48 6.94 9.46 4.07
N CYS A 49 7.42 10.69 4.20
CA CYS A 49 8.82 10.99 4.54
C CYS A 49 9.18 10.44 5.93
N LYS A 50 8.36 10.70 6.96
CA LYS A 50 8.56 10.16 8.31
C LYS A 50 8.55 8.64 8.33
N LEU A 51 7.67 8.03 7.54
CA LEU A 51 7.65 6.58 7.37
C LEU A 51 8.94 6.07 6.71
N ALA A 52 9.44 6.78 5.70
CA ALA A 52 10.64 6.43 4.98
C ALA A 52 11.91 6.46 5.83
N GLU A 53 11.92 7.15 6.97
CA GLU A 53 13.04 7.09 7.94
C GLU A 53 13.31 5.67 8.44
N SER A 54 12.34 4.75 8.33
CA SER A 54 12.52 3.33 8.61
C SER A 54 13.22 2.54 7.49
N PHE A 55 13.57 3.17 6.38
CA PHE A 55 14.20 2.54 5.21
C PHE A 55 15.72 2.75 5.20
N GLU A 56 16.44 1.95 4.42
CA GLU A 56 17.89 2.08 4.27
C GLU A 56 18.27 3.41 3.59
N TYR A 57 17.54 3.78 2.53
CA TYR A 57 17.67 5.07 1.85
C TYR A 57 16.35 5.83 1.94
N SER A 58 16.42 7.09 2.35
CA SER A 58 15.27 8.01 2.40
C SER A 58 15.68 9.42 2.02
N SER A 59 14.67 10.25 1.69
CA SER A 59 14.88 11.66 1.33
C SER A 59 15.94 11.84 0.22
N THR A 60 16.99 12.63 0.47
CA THR A 60 18.04 12.92 -0.52
C THR A 60 19.02 11.77 -0.76
N GLN A 61 18.96 10.70 0.03
CA GLN A 61 19.88 9.56 -0.08
C GLN A 61 19.39 8.50 -1.07
N ILE A 62 18.17 8.66 -1.61
CA ILE A 62 17.56 7.66 -2.48
C ILE A 62 18.33 7.57 -3.81
N PRO A 63 18.84 6.38 -4.19
CA PRO A 63 19.45 6.17 -5.49
C PRO A 63 18.36 6.04 -6.56
N TYR A 64 17.80 7.17 -7.02
CA TYR A 64 16.61 7.21 -7.90
C TYR A 64 16.71 6.32 -9.14
N GLY A 65 17.87 6.23 -9.80
CA GLY A 65 18.05 5.36 -10.96
C GLY A 65 17.81 3.88 -10.63
N ARG A 66 18.36 3.40 -9.51
CA ARG A 66 18.16 2.03 -9.00
C ARG A 66 16.73 1.81 -8.52
N ALA A 67 16.20 2.78 -7.77
CA ALA A 67 14.85 2.71 -7.23
C ALA A 67 13.78 2.67 -8.34
N ARG A 68 13.97 3.40 -9.44
CA ARG A 68 13.11 3.30 -10.64
C ARG A 68 13.28 1.96 -11.35
N TRP A 69 14.52 1.48 -11.49
CA TRP A 69 14.80 0.18 -12.09
C TRP A 69 14.17 -0.98 -11.31
N PHE A 70 13.99 -0.83 -10.00
CA PHE A 70 13.27 -1.80 -9.16
C PHE A 70 11.83 -2.05 -9.66
N ILE A 71 11.13 -1.00 -10.09
CA ILE A 71 9.78 -1.08 -10.67
C ILE A 71 9.87 -1.57 -12.12
N LEU A 72 10.68 -0.92 -12.95
CA LEU A 72 10.81 -1.21 -14.39
C LEU A 72 11.28 -2.64 -14.66
N GLY A 73 12.14 -3.18 -13.79
CA GLY A 73 12.62 -4.56 -13.84
C GLY A 73 11.55 -5.59 -13.49
N SER A 74 10.28 -5.19 -13.31
CA SER A 74 9.15 -6.07 -12.98
C SER A 74 7.95 -5.80 -13.88
N LYS A 75 7.61 -6.72 -14.78
CA LYS A 75 6.35 -6.62 -15.53
C LYS A 75 5.13 -6.46 -14.62
N ASP A 76 5.12 -7.16 -13.48
CA ASP A 76 4.03 -7.09 -12.50
C ASP A 76 3.88 -5.69 -11.88
N PHE A 77 4.98 -4.95 -11.69
CA PHE A 77 4.93 -3.59 -11.12
C PHE A 77 4.70 -2.53 -12.18
N VAL A 78 5.25 -2.70 -13.38
CA VAL A 78 4.97 -1.81 -14.52
C VAL A 78 3.48 -1.81 -14.85
N CYS A 79 2.78 -2.94 -14.79
CA CYS A 79 1.33 -2.96 -14.96
C CYS A 79 0.54 -2.31 -13.81
N THR A 80 1.20 -1.94 -12.71
CA THR A 80 0.58 -1.31 -11.54
C THR A 80 0.77 0.22 -11.53
N VAL A 81 1.70 0.74 -12.34
CA VAL A 81 2.06 2.16 -12.39
C VAL A 81 1.95 2.65 -13.82
N ASN A 82 1.17 3.70 -14.06
CA ASN A 82 1.01 4.23 -15.41
C ASN A 82 2.18 5.09 -15.86
N ASP A 83 2.80 5.80 -14.92
CA ASP A 83 3.92 6.69 -15.18
C ASP A 83 5.03 6.50 -14.14
N VAL A 84 5.97 5.62 -14.46
CA VAL A 84 7.12 5.34 -13.59
C VAL A 84 8.12 6.51 -13.59
N GLU A 85 8.11 7.38 -14.61
CA GLU A 85 9.04 8.49 -14.70
C GLU A 85 8.67 9.64 -13.76
N ASN A 86 7.39 9.87 -13.55
CA ASN A 86 6.91 10.87 -12.61
C ASN A 86 6.67 10.31 -11.21
N LEU A 87 6.66 9.00 -11.02
CA LEU A 87 6.43 8.37 -9.72
C LEU A 87 7.38 8.89 -8.64
N GLU A 88 6.80 9.44 -7.59
CA GLU A 88 7.55 9.93 -6.45
C GLU A 88 7.96 8.79 -5.51
N ILE A 89 9.25 8.74 -5.18
CA ILE A 89 9.86 7.71 -4.36
C ILE A 89 10.28 8.33 -3.03
N PHE A 90 9.77 7.80 -1.93
CA PHE A 90 10.01 8.32 -0.58
C PHE A 90 11.05 7.51 0.18
N GLY A 91 11.12 6.20 -0.04
CA GLY A 91 12.04 5.31 0.67
C GLY A 91 12.40 4.07 -0.12
N TYR A 92 13.63 3.58 0.04
CA TYR A 92 14.15 2.42 -0.65
C TYR A 92 15.05 1.58 0.26
N SER A 93 14.75 0.28 0.38
CA SER A 93 15.53 -0.70 1.14
C SER A 93 15.86 -1.89 0.24
N PRO A 94 16.90 -1.77 -0.59
CA PRO A 94 17.31 -2.80 -1.53
C PRO A 94 17.94 -4.00 -0.83
N ILE A 95 17.67 -5.19 -1.34
CA ILE A 95 18.35 -6.42 -0.97
C ILE A 95 18.97 -6.98 -2.25
N ARG A 96 20.29 -7.16 -2.25
CA ARG A 96 21.00 -7.74 -3.40
C ARG A 96 20.51 -9.17 -3.67
N SER A 97 20.43 -9.54 -4.96
CA SER A 97 20.12 -10.92 -5.34
C SER A 97 21.07 -11.92 -4.68
N LYS A 98 20.53 -13.06 -4.27
CA LYS A 98 21.28 -14.26 -3.88
C LYS A 98 21.78 -15.07 -5.08
N ILE A 99 21.49 -14.62 -6.31
CA ILE A 99 21.96 -15.21 -7.56
C ILE A 99 23.09 -14.30 -8.07
N ASP A 100 24.33 -14.79 -8.08
CA ASP A 100 25.53 -13.95 -8.31
C ASP A 100 25.54 -13.27 -9.69
N GLU A 101 24.96 -13.91 -10.69
CA GLU A 101 24.88 -13.42 -12.08
C GLU A 101 23.69 -12.47 -12.31
N GLU A 102 22.83 -12.28 -11.30
CA GLU A 102 21.66 -11.42 -11.39
C GLU A 102 21.95 -10.04 -10.77
N PHE A 103 21.96 -9.00 -11.60
CA PHE A 103 22.11 -7.61 -11.16
C PHE A 103 20.80 -7.00 -10.62
N LEU A 104 19.76 -7.82 -10.40
CA LEU A 104 18.47 -7.35 -9.90
C LEU A 104 18.49 -7.15 -8.38
N GLU A 105 17.72 -6.15 -7.96
CA GLU A 105 17.51 -5.85 -6.56
C GLU A 105 16.11 -6.29 -6.12
N TYR A 106 16.07 -6.74 -4.87
CA TYR A 106 14.90 -7.16 -4.12
C TYR A 106 14.71 -6.19 -2.95
N GLY A 107 13.80 -6.48 -2.05
CA GLY A 107 13.50 -5.65 -0.89
C GLY A 107 12.26 -4.80 -1.07
N LEU A 108 12.32 -3.56 -0.58
CA LEU A 108 11.13 -2.72 -0.39
C LEU A 108 11.32 -1.31 -0.94
N LEU A 109 10.30 -0.80 -1.61
CA LEU A 109 10.25 0.55 -2.16
C LEU A 109 8.93 1.21 -1.72
N LEU A 110 9.01 2.43 -1.21
CA LEU A 110 7.88 3.26 -0.82
C LEU A 110 7.69 4.39 -1.82
N THR A 111 6.44 4.58 -2.24
CA THR A 111 6.00 5.61 -3.19
C THR A 111 4.73 6.27 -2.67
N GLN A 112 4.23 7.29 -3.37
CA GLN A 112 2.94 7.91 -3.07
C GLN A 112 1.75 6.92 -3.15
N ASP A 113 1.88 5.84 -3.93
CA ASP A 113 0.79 4.87 -4.14
C ASP A 113 0.80 3.74 -3.10
N GLY A 114 1.94 3.52 -2.45
CA GLY A 114 2.14 2.47 -1.46
C GLY A 114 3.50 1.78 -1.56
N PHE A 115 3.54 0.51 -1.15
CA PHE A 115 4.77 -0.27 -1.06
C PHE A 115 4.90 -1.29 -2.20
N TYR A 116 6.03 -1.27 -2.89
CA TYR A 116 6.46 -2.35 -3.78
C TYR A 116 7.42 -3.25 -3.03
N PHE A 117 7.09 -4.53 -2.95
CA PHE A 117 7.87 -5.51 -2.22
C PHE A 117 8.23 -6.67 -3.13
N ARG A 118 9.52 -7.00 -3.17
CA ARG A 118 10.05 -8.12 -3.94
C ARG A 118 10.96 -8.94 -3.04
N GLU A 119 10.77 -10.25 -2.99
CA GLU A 119 11.57 -11.15 -2.17
C GLU A 119 11.97 -12.41 -2.93
N GLN A 120 13.15 -12.95 -2.59
CA GLN A 120 13.60 -14.27 -3.01
C GLN A 120 13.29 -15.29 -1.91
N ILE A 121 12.44 -16.25 -2.24
CA ILE A 121 12.06 -17.36 -1.38
C ILE A 121 12.84 -18.57 -1.83
N GLU A 122 13.53 -19.25 -0.92
CA GLU A 122 14.21 -20.51 -1.25
C GLU A 122 13.21 -21.55 -1.70
N ASN A 123 13.47 -22.17 -2.85
CA ASN A 123 12.62 -23.23 -3.36
C ASN A 123 12.92 -24.51 -2.57
N SER A 124 11.97 -24.94 -1.74
CA SER A 124 12.10 -26.18 -0.97
C SER A 124 11.78 -27.43 -1.78
N ASN A 125 11.26 -27.28 -3.00
CA ASN A 125 11.05 -28.40 -3.90
C ASN A 125 12.37 -28.75 -4.60
N ASN A 126 12.70 -30.03 -4.64
CA ASN A 126 13.90 -30.61 -5.26
C ASN A 126 13.95 -30.47 -6.81
N ASP A 127 13.33 -29.42 -7.38
CA ASP A 127 13.57 -29.06 -8.78
C ASP A 127 14.96 -28.44 -8.87
N ALA A 128 15.90 -29.22 -9.39
CA ALA A 128 17.33 -28.92 -9.43
C ALA A 128 17.67 -27.63 -10.20
N ASP A 129 16.76 -27.10 -11.02
CA ASP A 129 17.04 -26.00 -11.95
C ASP A 129 16.67 -24.61 -11.42
N VAL A 130 15.85 -24.48 -10.36
CA VAL A 130 15.44 -23.16 -9.83
C VAL A 130 15.56 -23.11 -8.31
N LYS A 131 16.69 -22.55 -7.84
CA LYS A 131 17.02 -22.41 -6.42
C LYS A 131 16.13 -21.41 -5.64
N TYR A 132 15.63 -20.38 -6.31
CA TYR A 132 14.83 -19.32 -5.69
C TYR A 132 13.54 -19.05 -6.46
N LYS A 133 12.43 -18.97 -5.73
CA LYS A 133 11.15 -18.43 -6.22
C LYS A 133 11.07 -16.94 -5.92
N ILE A 134 10.69 -16.15 -6.91
CA ILE A 134 10.50 -14.71 -6.75
C ILE A 134 9.05 -14.43 -6.36
N SER A 135 8.85 -13.72 -5.24
CA SER A 135 7.55 -13.22 -4.79
C SER A 135 7.55 -11.71 -4.93
N LYS A 136 6.49 -11.18 -5.55
CA LYS A 136 6.30 -9.76 -5.81
C LYS A 136 4.92 -9.37 -5.31
N LYS A 137 4.85 -8.30 -4.54
CA LYS A 137 3.62 -7.80 -3.96
C LYS A 137 3.61 -6.28 -3.99
N PHE A 138 2.45 -5.73 -4.34
CA PHE A 138 2.16 -4.33 -4.19
C PHE A 138 1.15 -4.17 -3.05
N PHE A 139 1.44 -3.27 -2.12
CA PHE A 139 0.59 -2.93 -0.99
C PHE A 139 0.14 -1.48 -1.15
N PRO A 140 -1.03 -1.24 -1.78
CA PRO A 140 -1.51 0.11 -2.05
C PRO A 140 -1.91 0.84 -0.76
N LEU A 141 -1.82 2.17 -0.74
CA LEU A 141 -2.50 2.96 0.29
C LEU A 141 -4.02 2.93 0.10
N LYS A 142 -4.49 2.79 -1.14
CA LYS A 142 -5.91 2.67 -1.50
C LYS A 142 -6.61 1.55 -0.73
N GLY A 143 -7.62 1.92 0.06
CA GLY A 143 -8.45 0.98 0.83
C GLY A 143 -7.74 0.32 2.01
N LEU A 144 -6.53 0.77 2.36
CA LEU A 144 -5.89 0.37 3.60
C LEU A 144 -6.68 0.97 4.78
N TRP A 145 -7.32 0.12 5.57
CA TRP A 145 -8.24 0.57 6.63
C TRP A 145 -7.76 0.30 8.04
N LYS A 146 -6.79 -0.62 8.18
CA LYS A 146 -6.17 -0.92 9.47
C LYS A 146 -4.77 -1.46 9.26
N ILE A 147 -3.89 -1.14 10.20
CA ILE A 147 -2.54 -1.69 10.26
C ILE A 147 -2.17 -2.06 11.70
N THR A 148 -1.57 -3.24 11.88
CA THR A 148 -1.10 -3.73 13.18
C THR A 148 0.19 -4.55 13.04
N CYS A 149 0.94 -4.72 14.12
CA CYS A 149 2.04 -5.69 14.17
C CYS A 149 1.62 -7.01 14.82
N LYS A 150 2.19 -8.12 14.33
CA LYS A 150 2.13 -9.44 14.98
C LYS A 150 3.50 -10.10 14.92
N GLY A 151 4.30 -9.93 15.97
CA GLY A 151 5.72 -10.28 15.96
C GLY A 151 6.44 -9.46 14.89
N LYS A 152 7.33 -10.09 14.10
CA LYS A 152 8.07 -9.44 13.00
C LYS A 152 7.26 -9.21 11.71
N LYS A 153 5.94 -9.14 11.80
CA LYS A 153 5.04 -9.04 10.63
C LYS A 153 4.13 -7.84 10.79
N ILE A 154 4.11 -7.00 9.76
CA ILE A 154 3.13 -5.92 9.63
C ILE A 154 1.91 -6.50 8.89
N LEU A 155 0.74 -6.39 9.51
CA LEU A 155 -0.53 -6.83 8.96
C LEU A 155 -1.25 -5.62 8.37
N LEU A 156 -1.53 -5.67 7.07
CA LEU A 156 -2.22 -4.63 6.32
C LEU A 156 -3.62 -5.12 5.97
N PHE A 157 -4.64 -4.41 6.42
CA PHE A 157 -6.03 -4.79 6.26
C PHE A 157 -6.67 -4.00 5.12
N TYR A 158 -7.23 -4.73 4.16
CA TYR A 158 -7.91 -4.22 2.96
C TYR A 158 -9.37 -4.73 2.94
N PRO A 159 -10.25 -4.23 2.06
CA PRO A 159 -11.68 -4.58 2.07
C PRO A 159 -11.94 -6.10 1.99
N ASN A 160 -11.11 -6.81 1.21
CA ASN A 160 -11.33 -8.23 0.88
C ASN A 160 -10.19 -9.15 1.32
N LYS A 161 -9.13 -8.61 1.92
CA LYS A 161 -7.93 -9.39 2.27
C LYS A 161 -7.12 -8.77 3.40
N ILE A 162 -6.33 -9.62 4.06
CA ILE A 162 -5.29 -9.21 5.01
C ILE A 162 -3.95 -9.62 4.42
N GLU A 163 -3.13 -8.63 4.11
CA GLU A 163 -1.79 -8.82 3.59
C GLU A 163 -0.75 -8.81 4.71
N ARG A 164 0.35 -9.51 4.49
CA ARG A 164 1.45 -9.62 5.46
C ARG A 164 2.72 -9.11 4.81
N LEU A 165 3.23 -7.99 5.32
CA LEU A 165 4.55 -7.48 4.98
C LEU A 165 5.56 -8.08 5.94
N TYR A 166 6.45 -8.90 5.39
CA TYR A 166 7.56 -9.50 6.10
C TYR A 166 8.86 -8.91 5.57
N PHE A 167 9.42 -7.98 6.32
CA PHE A 167 10.69 -7.32 5.99
C PHE A 167 11.56 -7.24 7.24
N GLN A 168 12.86 -7.01 7.05
CA GLN A 168 13.89 -7.07 8.09
C GLN A 168 13.89 -5.80 8.99
N PHE A 169 12.71 -5.31 9.35
CA PHE A 169 12.58 -4.15 10.22
C PHE A 169 12.85 -4.50 11.68
N ASP A 170 13.60 -3.65 12.37
CA ASP A 170 13.66 -3.67 13.83
C ASP A 170 12.35 -3.17 14.48
N ASP A 171 12.25 -3.28 15.80
CA ASP A 171 11.04 -2.92 16.53
C ASP A 171 10.71 -1.42 16.45
N ALA A 172 11.71 -0.55 16.35
CA ALA A 172 11.53 0.90 16.23
C ALA A 172 11.02 1.26 14.83
N GLN A 173 11.63 0.69 13.79
CA GLN A 173 11.23 0.83 12.40
C GLN A 173 9.80 0.36 12.18
N GLN A 174 9.42 -0.79 12.75
CA GLN A 174 8.04 -1.30 12.68
C GLN A 174 7.05 -0.34 13.35
N LYS A 175 7.37 0.15 14.56
CA LYS A 175 6.51 1.11 15.27
C LYS A 175 6.33 2.40 14.46
N ASN A 176 7.40 2.91 13.86
CA ASN A 176 7.36 4.11 13.05
C ASN A 176 6.47 3.92 11.80
N ILE A 177 6.61 2.80 11.09
CA ILE A 177 5.78 2.48 9.92
C ILE A 177 4.30 2.38 10.31
N VAL A 178 3.99 1.64 11.38
CA VAL A 178 2.62 1.46 11.85
C VAL A 178 2.01 2.78 12.33
N ALA A 179 2.78 3.62 13.02
CA ALA A 179 2.32 4.92 13.49
C ALA A 179 1.97 5.85 12.31
N ASN A 180 2.88 6.03 11.36
CA ASN A 180 2.67 6.94 10.24
C ASN A 180 1.57 6.44 9.27
N LEU A 181 1.46 5.14 9.01
CA LEU A 181 0.34 4.61 8.22
C LEU A 181 -0.99 4.77 8.94
N ASN A 182 -1.05 4.55 10.26
CA ASN A 182 -2.26 4.84 11.03
C ASN A 182 -2.62 6.33 10.98
N SER A 183 -1.63 7.24 10.99
CA SER A 183 -1.88 8.67 10.81
C SER A 183 -2.47 8.96 9.43
N ILE A 184 -1.90 8.41 8.36
CA ILE A 184 -2.44 8.54 7.00
C ILE A 184 -3.88 8.02 6.93
N ILE A 185 -4.18 6.84 7.48
CA ILE A 185 -5.54 6.27 7.49
C ILE A 185 -6.53 7.19 8.22
N LYS A 186 -6.12 7.78 9.35
CA LYS A 186 -6.97 8.68 10.15
C LYS A 186 -7.34 9.97 9.43
N THR A 187 -6.54 10.43 8.47
CA THR A 187 -6.88 11.61 7.67
C THR A 187 -8.08 11.40 6.73
N GLY A 188 -8.44 10.14 6.46
CA GLY A 188 -9.46 9.77 5.46
C GLY A 188 -8.91 9.53 4.06
N TYR A 189 -7.63 9.87 3.80
CA TYR A 189 -6.99 9.73 2.48
C TYR A 189 -7.15 8.34 1.85
N THR A 190 -6.90 7.28 2.61
CA THR A 190 -6.97 5.90 2.08
C THR A 190 -8.39 5.46 1.71
N ALA A 191 -9.41 6.04 2.38
CA ALA A 191 -10.82 5.80 2.07
C ALA A 191 -11.25 6.57 0.82
N ASP A 192 -10.81 7.82 0.69
CA ASP A 192 -11.10 8.64 -0.49
C ASP A 192 -10.46 8.07 -1.76
N LEU A 193 -9.23 7.54 -1.67
CA LEU A 193 -8.61 6.77 -2.74
C LEU A 193 -9.41 5.51 -3.10
N HIS A 194 -10.00 4.85 -2.11
CA HIS A 194 -10.81 3.64 -2.33
C HIS A 194 -12.10 3.96 -3.10
N GLU A 195 -12.77 5.04 -2.73
CA GLU A 195 -14.04 5.48 -3.30
C GLU A 195 -13.89 6.28 -4.60
N ASN A 196 -12.66 6.48 -5.09
CA ASN A 196 -12.35 7.41 -6.18
C ASN A 196 -12.99 8.79 -5.93
N TYR A 197 -12.96 9.25 -4.68
CA TYR A 197 -13.65 10.47 -4.27
C TYR A 197 -13.13 11.69 -5.03
N LEU A 198 -11.81 11.78 -5.21
CA LEU A 198 -11.14 12.89 -5.90
C LEU A 198 -11.61 13.00 -7.36
N GLU A 199 -11.61 11.89 -8.11
CA GLU A 199 -12.15 11.82 -9.48
C GLU A 199 -13.60 12.31 -9.52
N LYS A 200 -14.45 11.84 -8.59
CA LYS A 200 -15.86 12.26 -8.49
C LYS A 200 -16.02 13.74 -8.15
N VAL A 201 -15.09 14.35 -7.43
CA VAL A 201 -15.14 15.80 -7.16
C VAL A 201 -14.71 16.58 -8.40
N ILE A 202 -13.65 16.15 -9.10
CA ILE A 202 -13.18 16.78 -10.35
C ILE A 202 -14.27 16.75 -11.40
N ASP A 203 -14.89 15.61 -11.63
CA ASP A 203 -15.99 15.46 -12.58
C ASP A 203 -17.16 16.41 -12.27
N ARG A 204 -17.42 16.68 -10.99
CA ARG A 204 -18.46 17.63 -10.56
C ARG A 204 -18.04 19.08 -10.77
N LEU A 205 -16.77 19.41 -10.50
CA LEU A 205 -16.23 20.75 -10.72
C LEU A 205 -16.14 21.09 -12.21
N GLN A 206 -15.83 20.13 -13.08
CA GLN A 206 -15.81 20.33 -14.53
C GLN A 206 -17.21 20.50 -15.13
N LYS A 207 -18.24 19.92 -14.50
CA LYS A 207 -19.64 20.00 -14.96
C LYS A 207 -20.39 21.23 -14.46
N ASN A 208 -19.93 21.85 -13.37
CA ASN A 208 -20.56 23.04 -12.79
C ASN A 208 -19.63 24.25 -13.00
N ASP A 209 -20.02 25.19 -13.85
CA ASP A 209 -19.29 26.44 -14.07
C ASP A 209 -18.89 27.10 -12.73
N PHE A 210 -17.62 27.47 -12.62
CA PHE A 210 -16.93 27.90 -11.41
C PHE A 210 -17.72 28.92 -10.55
N HIS A 211 -18.27 28.46 -9.42
CA HIS A 211 -18.63 29.33 -8.31
C HIS A 211 -17.52 29.35 -7.24
N THR A 212 -17.12 30.56 -6.86
CA THR A 212 -15.92 30.95 -6.08
C THR A 212 -15.81 30.37 -4.67
N GLU A 213 -16.87 29.80 -4.10
CA GLU A 213 -16.81 29.12 -2.79
C GLU A 213 -16.08 27.76 -2.85
N ASN A 214 -15.85 27.22 -4.06
CA ASN A 214 -15.13 25.95 -4.27
C ASN A 214 -13.61 26.10 -4.35
N PHE A 215 -13.04 27.29 -4.18
CA PHE A 215 -11.61 27.54 -4.46
C PHE A 215 -10.66 26.93 -3.41
N GLN A 216 -11.00 26.98 -2.12
CA GLN A 216 -10.17 26.38 -1.06
C GLN A 216 -10.18 24.85 -1.10
N ASN A 217 -11.33 24.24 -1.40
CA ASN A 217 -11.43 22.81 -1.67
C ASN A 217 -10.72 22.47 -2.99
N GLY A 218 -10.84 23.30 -4.02
CA GLY A 218 -10.18 23.15 -5.32
C GLY A 218 -8.65 23.20 -5.25
N ALA A 219 -8.07 24.03 -4.38
CA ALA A 219 -6.61 24.09 -4.17
C ALA A 219 -6.08 22.84 -3.46
N LYS A 220 -6.77 22.36 -2.41
CA LYS A 220 -6.44 21.09 -1.75
C LYS A 220 -6.55 19.91 -2.74
N ILE A 221 -7.66 19.84 -3.48
CA ILE A 221 -7.90 18.82 -4.49
C ILE A 221 -6.87 18.91 -5.63
N GLY A 222 -6.52 20.11 -6.10
CA GLY A 222 -5.50 20.35 -7.13
C GLY A 222 -4.11 19.85 -6.75
N SER A 223 -3.70 20.03 -5.49
CA SER A 223 -2.44 19.49 -4.95
C SER A 223 -2.47 17.96 -4.91
N ILE A 224 -3.58 17.38 -4.46
CA ILE A 224 -3.75 15.92 -4.40
C ILE A 224 -3.84 15.30 -5.80
N ILE A 225 -4.34 16.04 -6.80
CA ILE A 225 -4.27 15.66 -8.20
C ILE A 225 -2.80 15.62 -8.67
N GLY A 226 -1.92 16.50 -8.20
CA GLY A 226 -0.47 16.39 -8.48
C GLY A 226 0.13 15.05 -8.03
N LEU A 227 -0.25 14.58 -6.83
CA LEU A 227 0.12 13.26 -6.31
C LEU A 227 -0.56 12.09 -7.05
N ASN A 228 -1.81 12.24 -7.50
CA ASN A 228 -2.63 11.13 -8.01
C ASN A 228 -2.88 11.12 -9.52
N MET A 229 -2.48 12.15 -10.29
CA MET A 229 -2.60 12.18 -11.77
C MET A 229 -1.78 11.07 -12.46
N MET A 230 -0.99 10.32 -11.69
CA MET A 230 -0.26 9.14 -12.15
C MET A 230 -1.06 7.83 -12.04
N LEU A 231 -2.29 7.89 -11.52
CA LEU A 231 -3.23 6.76 -11.45
C LEU A 231 -4.45 7.06 -12.35
N CYS A 232 -4.51 6.39 -13.50
CA CYS A 232 -5.69 6.16 -14.33
C CYS A 232 -5.69 4.69 -14.78
#